data_AF-A0A955QEW4-F1
#
_entry.id   AF-A0A955QEW4-F1
#
_cell.length_a   1.000
_cell.length_b   1.000
_cell.length_c   1.000
_cell.angle_alpha   90.00
_cell.angle_beta   90.00
_cell.angle_gamma   90.00
#
_symmetry.space_group_name_H-M   'P 1'
#
loop_
_entity.id
_entity.type
_entity.pdbx_description
1 polymer ?
#
loop_
_entity_poly.entity_id
_entity_poly.type
_entity_poly.pdbx_seq_one_letter_code
_entity_poly.pdbx_strand_id
1 'polypeptide(L)'
;MKNRKSGFWHALEAVPGAAAVDIEWKALLGSDYETAKAFLRPNGKMAASHPCMVRRGCGCEHEVVVHDSEDIVAVCRCERGCETFSLQRSDIVVYELDRRSLDAALAKVFGLFEETDSATDLPGTTRIGVYSLYAGYRFPVYLTIQMEPDDFNRILDGLLSRNDNPFILLAPTRNHCTSMAEKRLAAKGSIYIPLSENVSRQFQLLRSMDDIFANLPRPKENDARLFFPTPPDAIWENVSIRFKDGHTVSIKVKSVGGVFNYTQMGMANKKNGNPTLQWKLLEVFANERGILDWSSDEANPRNQKRRELLAANLREFFRIKGDPFKMTKDGKGWQARFLISPEE
;
A
#
# COMPACT_ATOMS: atom_id res chain seq x y z
N MET A 1 10.53 -36.21 9.06
CA MET A 1 9.97 -35.17 8.19
C MET A 1 9.10 -34.26 9.06
N LYS A 2 9.60 -33.06 9.42
CA LYS A 2 8.75 -32.05 10.07
C LYS A 2 7.61 -31.74 9.10
N ASN A 3 6.38 -31.66 9.63
CA ASN A 3 5.15 -31.38 8.89
C ASN A 3 5.33 -30.08 8.09
N ARG A 4 5.73 -30.17 6.82
CA ARG A 4 5.98 -29.00 5.97
C ARG A 4 4.59 -28.44 5.66
N LYS A 5 4.22 -27.33 6.30
CA LYS A 5 2.94 -26.67 6.08
C LYS A 5 2.81 -26.43 4.57
N SER A 6 1.82 -27.07 3.94
CA SER A 6 1.56 -26.99 2.51
C SER A 6 0.64 -25.82 2.20
N GLY A 7 0.76 -25.25 1.00
CA GLY A 7 -0.16 -24.26 0.46
C GLY A 7 0.56 -23.06 -0.14
N PHE A 8 -0.18 -22.30 -0.95
CA PHE A 8 0.35 -21.23 -1.80
C PHE A 8 1.39 -20.33 -1.11
N TRP A 9 1.02 -19.72 0.02
CA TRP A 9 1.92 -18.78 0.72
C TRP A 9 3.18 -19.42 1.29
N HIS A 10 3.10 -20.65 1.80
CA HIS A 10 4.27 -21.36 2.33
C HIS A 10 5.23 -21.77 1.21
N ALA A 11 4.70 -22.09 0.02
CA ALA A 11 5.54 -22.44 -1.13
C ALA A 11 6.44 -21.27 -1.57
N LEU A 12 5.96 -20.03 -1.46
CA LEU A 12 6.74 -18.84 -1.85
C LEU A 12 7.99 -18.62 -0.99
N GLU A 13 7.99 -19.08 0.26
CA GLU A 13 9.13 -18.98 1.19
C GLU A 13 10.01 -20.24 1.17
N ALA A 14 9.65 -21.25 0.37
CA ALA A 14 10.29 -22.56 0.38
C ALA A 14 11.23 -22.81 -0.81
N VAL A 15 11.22 -21.94 -1.83
CA VAL A 15 11.98 -22.12 -3.08
C VAL A 15 13.16 -21.14 -3.15
N PRO A 16 14.41 -21.64 -3.16
CA PRO A 16 15.60 -20.83 -3.41
C PRO A 16 15.49 -19.97 -4.67
N GLY A 17 15.71 -18.66 -4.53
CA GLY A 17 15.64 -17.71 -5.64
C GLY A 17 14.25 -17.58 -6.28
N ALA A 18 13.21 -18.13 -5.65
CA ALA A 18 11.85 -18.22 -6.18
C ALA A 18 11.79 -18.81 -7.60
N ALA A 19 12.70 -19.73 -7.93
CA ALA A 19 12.78 -20.38 -9.22
C ALA A 19 13.05 -21.88 -9.06
N ALA A 20 12.24 -22.72 -9.71
CA ALA A 20 12.27 -24.17 -9.59
C ALA A 20 11.68 -24.83 -10.83
N VAL A 21 11.94 -26.14 -11.01
CA VAL A 21 11.26 -26.92 -12.06
C VAL A 21 9.80 -27.19 -11.70
N ASP A 22 8.98 -27.49 -12.70
CA ASP A 22 7.54 -27.63 -12.55
C ASP A 22 7.12 -28.65 -11.48
N ILE A 23 7.83 -29.77 -11.38
CA ILE A 23 7.53 -30.82 -10.40
C ILE A 23 7.76 -30.38 -8.94
N GLU A 24 8.75 -29.52 -8.69
CA GLU A 24 9.02 -28.99 -7.34
C GLU A 24 7.92 -28.02 -6.94
N TRP A 25 7.50 -27.14 -7.86
CA TRP A 25 6.35 -26.26 -7.66
C TRP A 25 5.09 -27.07 -7.35
N LYS A 26 4.79 -28.11 -8.14
CA LYS A 26 3.66 -29.03 -7.88
C LYS A 26 3.75 -29.70 -6.51
N ALA A 27 4.94 -30.15 -6.11
CA ALA A 27 5.15 -30.79 -4.81
C ALA A 27 4.92 -29.83 -3.64
N LEU A 28 5.34 -28.56 -3.76
CA LEU A 28 5.19 -27.55 -2.71
C LEU A 28 3.77 -26.98 -2.63
N LEU A 29 3.16 -26.72 -3.79
CA LEU A 29 1.84 -26.10 -3.89
C LEU A 29 0.71 -27.12 -3.71
N GLY A 30 0.93 -28.39 -4.06
CA GLY A 30 -0.08 -29.44 -3.97
C GLY A 30 -1.35 -29.07 -4.73
N SER A 31 -2.49 -29.07 -4.05
CA SER A 31 -3.79 -28.73 -4.63
C SER A 31 -3.94 -27.25 -5.03
N ASP A 32 -3.02 -26.36 -4.62
CA ASP A 32 -3.03 -24.95 -4.98
C ASP A 32 -2.33 -24.67 -6.32
N TYR A 33 -1.66 -25.65 -6.92
CA TYR A 33 -0.79 -25.45 -8.09
C TYR A 33 -1.52 -24.79 -9.27
N GLU A 34 -2.74 -25.22 -9.59
CA GLU A 34 -3.50 -24.64 -10.73
C GLU A 34 -3.81 -23.16 -10.54
N THR A 35 -4.07 -22.73 -9.30
CA THR A 35 -4.28 -21.30 -8.99
C THR A 35 -2.95 -20.54 -9.01
N ALA A 36 -1.89 -21.17 -8.50
CA ALA A 36 -0.56 -20.60 -8.40
C ALA A 36 0.12 -20.39 -9.77
N LYS A 37 -0.22 -21.22 -10.76
CA LYS A 37 0.37 -21.20 -12.10
C LYS A 37 0.26 -19.84 -12.78
N ALA A 38 -0.79 -19.07 -12.49
CA ALA A 38 -0.96 -17.71 -13.00
C ALA A 38 0.15 -16.73 -12.51
N PHE A 39 0.87 -17.09 -11.46
CA PHE A 39 1.97 -16.32 -10.89
C PHE A 39 3.34 -16.97 -11.15
N LEU A 40 3.42 -17.99 -12.00
CA LEU A 40 4.68 -18.61 -12.40
C LEU A 40 4.94 -18.34 -13.87
N ARG A 41 6.15 -17.94 -14.22
CA ARG A 41 6.56 -17.76 -15.62
C ARG A 41 7.90 -18.43 -15.90
N PRO A 42 8.11 -18.98 -17.10
CA PRO A 42 9.43 -19.45 -17.51
C PRO A 42 10.46 -18.33 -17.41
N ASN A 43 11.63 -18.61 -16.85
CA ASN A 43 12.71 -17.62 -16.74
C ASN A 43 13.76 -17.72 -17.86
N GLY A 44 13.55 -18.64 -18.82
CA GLY A 44 14.43 -18.89 -19.95
C GLY A 44 15.63 -19.80 -19.66
N LYS A 45 15.82 -20.26 -18.41
CA LYS A 45 16.87 -21.21 -18.03
C LYS A 45 16.35 -22.64 -18.05
N MET A 46 17.28 -23.56 -18.29
CA MET A 46 17.08 -25.00 -18.11
C MET A 46 17.81 -25.45 -16.85
N ALA A 47 17.19 -26.33 -16.09
CA ALA A 47 17.74 -26.84 -14.84
C ALA A 47 18.90 -27.80 -15.11
N ALA A 48 19.98 -27.64 -14.34
CA ALA A 48 21.12 -28.56 -14.36
C ALA A 48 20.92 -29.78 -13.45
N SER A 49 19.90 -29.73 -12.57
CA SER A 49 19.48 -30.84 -11.75
C SER A 49 17.96 -30.99 -11.76
N HIS A 50 17.50 -32.18 -11.43
CA HIS A 50 16.09 -32.50 -11.30
C HIS A 50 15.86 -33.34 -10.04
N PRO A 51 14.80 -33.09 -9.25
CA PRO A 51 14.52 -33.88 -8.06
C PRO A 51 14.24 -35.35 -8.43
N CYS A 52 14.69 -36.26 -7.57
CA CYS A 52 14.46 -37.69 -7.74
C CYS A 52 12.95 -38.03 -7.79
N MET A 53 12.51 -38.59 -8.91
CA MET A 53 11.11 -39.01 -9.12
C MET A 53 10.82 -40.47 -8.71
N VAL A 54 11.85 -41.22 -8.30
CA VAL A 54 11.70 -42.63 -7.90
C VAL A 54 10.77 -42.71 -6.70
N ARG A 55 9.72 -43.55 -6.76
CA ARG A 55 8.78 -43.75 -5.64
C ARG A 55 9.56 -44.28 -4.43
N ARG A 56 9.52 -43.55 -3.30
CA ARG A 56 10.37 -43.80 -2.11
C ARG A 56 11.89 -43.67 -2.37
N GLY A 57 12.26 -42.89 -3.38
CA GLY A 57 13.65 -42.57 -3.73
C GLY A 57 14.36 -41.74 -2.65
N CYS A 58 15.64 -41.42 -2.89
CA CYS A 58 16.47 -40.82 -1.86
C CYS A 58 16.18 -39.37 -1.49
N GLY A 59 15.30 -38.68 -2.22
CA GLY A 59 15.11 -37.23 -2.09
C GLY A 59 16.33 -36.42 -2.52
N CYS A 60 17.15 -37.03 -3.38
CA CYS A 60 18.39 -36.52 -3.94
C CYS A 60 18.13 -35.75 -5.24
N GLU A 61 19.09 -34.91 -5.62
CA GLU A 61 19.10 -34.22 -6.91
C GLU A 61 19.81 -35.09 -7.95
N HIS A 62 19.15 -35.34 -9.07
CA HIS A 62 19.73 -36.00 -10.24
C HIS A 62 20.37 -34.95 -11.15
N GLU A 63 21.57 -35.22 -11.66
CA GLU A 63 22.21 -34.38 -12.67
C GLU A 63 21.49 -34.54 -14.00
N VAL A 64 21.11 -33.42 -14.63
CA VAL A 64 20.49 -33.42 -15.96
C VAL A 64 21.58 -33.50 -17.01
N VAL A 65 21.57 -34.58 -17.79
CA VAL A 65 22.47 -34.79 -18.93
C VAL A 65 21.66 -34.69 -20.21
N VAL A 66 22.06 -33.76 -21.08
CA VAL A 66 21.42 -33.50 -22.38
C VAL A 66 22.33 -34.07 -23.47
N HIS A 67 21.90 -35.16 -24.11
CA HIS A 67 22.59 -35.71 -25.28
C HIS A 67 22.10 -35.03 -26.56
N ASP A 68 20.79 -34.83 -26.70
CA ASP A 68 20.14 -34.02 -27.74
C ASP A 68 18.81 -33.41 -27.24
N SER A 69 17.97 -32.89 -28.13
CA SER A 69 16.70 -32.24 -27.76
C SER A 69 15.61 -33.20 -27.28
N GLU A 70 15.67 -34.47 -27.67
CA GLU A 70 14.72 -35.54 -27.35
C GLU A 70 15.33 -36.59 -26.40
N ASP A 71 16.65 -36.61 -26.26
CA ASP A 71 17.42 -37.48 -25.35
C ASP A 71 18.01 -36.67 -24.18
N ILE A 72 17.19 -36.52 -23.14
CA ILE A 72 17.54 -35.88 -21.87
C ILE A 72 17.33 -36.92 -20.76
N VAL A 73 18.32 -37.09 -19.89
CA VAL A 73 18.26 -38.05 -18.79
C VAL A 73 18.69 -37.44 -17.45
N ALA A 74 18.10 -37.93 -16.35
CA ALA A 74 18.43 -37.52 -14.99
C ALA A 74 19.23 -38.60 -14.27
N VAL A 75 20.52 -38.37 -14.04
CA VAL A 75 21.47 -39.35 -13.49
C VAL A 75 21.68 -39.13 -12.00
N CYS A 76 21.45 -40.14 -11.15
CA CYS A 76 21.77 -40.00 -9.72
C CYS A 76 23.28 -40.02 -9.49
N ARG A 77 23.77 -39.06 -8.72
CA ARG A 77 25.15 -39.04 -8.18
C ARG A 77 25.21 -39.38 -6.68
N CYS A 78 24.09 -39.84 -6.14
CA CYS A 78 23.93 -40.19 -4.73
C CYS A 78 24.56 -41.54 -4.37
N GLU A 79 24.97 -41.72 -3.11
CA GLU A 79 25.49 -43.00 -2.61
C GLU A 79 24.48 -44.16 -2.68
N ARG A 80 23.18 -43.85 -2.70
CA ARG A 80 22.10 -44.86 -2.78
C ARG A 80 21.87 -45.40 -4.19
N GLY A 81 22.46 -44.79 -5.23
CA GLY A 81 22.37 -45.26 -6.61
C GLY A 81 20.95 -45.35 -7.15
N CYS A 82 20.18 -44.26 -7.12
CA CYS A 82 18.84 -44.26 -7.73
C CYS A 82 18.89 -44.44 -9.25
N GLU A 83 17.84 -45.07 -9.79
CA GLU A 83 17.72 -45.35 -11.22
C GLU A 83 17.73 -44.06 -12.06
N THR A 84 18.40 -44.10 -13.21
CA THR A 84 18.37 -43.03 -14.20
C THR A 84 17.05 -43.06 -14.94
N PHE A 85 16.44 -41.90 -15.17
CA PHE A 85 15.17 -41.80 -15.90
C PHE A 85 15.25 -40.73 -16.98
N SER A 86 14.48 -40.93 -18.05
CA SER A 86 14.34 -39.96 -19.14
C SER A 86 13.50 -38.76 -18.70
N LEU A 87 13.85 -37.59 -19.22
CA LEU A 87 13.16 -36.32 -19.03
C LEU A 87 12.71 -35.76 -20.38
N GLN A 88 11.62 -35.03 -20.38
CA GLN A 88 11.25 -34.17 -21.50
C GLN A 88 11.87 -32.79 -21.32
N ARG A 89 12.05 -32.06 -22.43
CA ARG A 89 12.55 -30.67 -22.38
C ARG A 89 11.69 -29.77 -21.48
N SER A 90 10.38 -30.03 -21.39
CA SER A 90 9.46 -29.32 -20.49
C SER A 90 9.76 -29.54 -19.01
N ASP A 91 10.33 -30.68 -18.64
CA ASP A 91 10.55 -31.08 -17.25
C ASP A 91 11.73 -30.33 -16.61
N ILE A 92 12.63 -29.81 -17.46
CA ILE A 92 13.81 -29.05 -17.03
C ILE A 92 13.63 -27.53 -17.21
N VAL A 93 12.46 -27.06 -17.66
CA VAL A 93 12.18 -25.62 -17.73
C VAL A 93 12.10 -25.06 -16.31
N VAL A 94 12.91 -24.03 -16.03
CA VAL A 94 12.86 -23.33 -14.75
C VAL A 94 11.77 -22.26 -14.79
N TYR A 95 10.82 -22.37 -13.86
CA TYR A 95 9.78 -21.38 -13.64
C TYR A 95 10.13 -20.53 -12.43
N GLU A 96 10.03 -19.22 -12.60
CA GLU A 96 10.19 -18.26 -11.52
C GLU A 96 8.86 -17.61 -11.13
N LEU A 97 8.79 -17.12 -9.89
CA LEU A 97 7.67 -16.32 -9.42
C LEU A 97 7.59 -15.03 -10.25
N ASP A 98 6.47 -14.84 -10.95
CA ASP A 98 6.16 -13.59 -11.61
C ASP A 98 5.76 -12.53 -10.59
N ARG A 99 6.79 -11.86 -10.07
CA ARG A 99 6.64 -10.85 -9.03
C ARG A 99 5.73 -9.70 -9.44
N ARG A 100 5.74 -9.31 -10.72
CA ARG A 100 4.89 -8.22 -11.22
C ARG A 100 3.41 -8.58 -11.13
N SER A 101 3.06 -9.79 -11.56
CA SER A 101 1.70 -10.30 -11.50
C SER A 101 1.22 -10.49 -10.06
N LEU A 102 2.08 -10.99 -9.17
CA LEU A 102 1.77 -11.10 -7.74
C LEU A 102 1.51 -9.73 -7.09
N ASP A 103 2.36 -8.74 -7.39
CA ASP A 103 2.27 -7.40 -6.83
C ASP A 103 1.02 -6.68 -7.27
N ALA A 104 0.70 -6.75 -8.57
CA ALA A 104 -0.52 -6.17 -9.11
C ALA A 104 -1.77 -6.82 -8.48
N ALA A 105 -1.76 -8.14 -8.30
CA ALA A 105 -2.87 -8.84 -7.64
C ALA A 105 -3.05 -8.38 -6.20
N LEU A 106 -1.97 -8.29 -5.41
CA LEU A 106 -2.04 -7.82 -4.03
C LEU A 106 -2.39 -6.34 -3.91
N ALA A 107 -1.86 -5.49 -4.79
CA ALA A 107 -2.21 -4.08 -4.84
C ALA A 107 -3.71 -3.90 -5.07
N LYS A 108 -4.30 -4.69 -5.98
CA LYS A 108 -5.74 -4.71 -6.21
C LYS A 108 -6.52 -5.21 -4.98
N VAL A 109 -6.07 -6.29 -4.34
CA VAL A 109 -6.72 -6.86 -3.14
C VAL A 109 -6.80 -5.86 -2.00
N PHE A 110 -5.72 -5.11 -1.77
CA PHE A 110 -5.65 -4.10 -0.71
C PHE A 110 -6.08 -2.70 -1.17
N GLY A 111 -6.58 -2.54 -2.40
CA GLY A 111 -6.99 -1.23 -2.93
C GLY A 111 -5.88 -0.17 -2.88
N LEU A 112 -4.65 -0.57 -3.17
CA LEU A 112 -3.47 0.29 -3.06
C LEU A 112 -3.40 1.27 -4.22
N PHE A 113 -2.93 2.48 -3.93
CA PHE A 113 -2.57 3.44 -4.96
C PHE A 113 -1.21 3.07 -5.55
N GLU A 114 -1.15 2.94 -6.87
CA GLU A 114 0.10 2.77 -7.61
C GLU A 114 0.95 4.04 -7.50
N GLU A 115 2.25 3.86 -7.30
CA GLU A 115 3.25 4.92 -7.43
C GLU A 115 4.31 4.46 -8.43
N THR A 116 4.84 5.41 -9.21
CA THR A 116 5.82 5.14 -10.29
C THR A 116 7.17 4.64 -9.79
N ASP A 117 7.45 4.71 -8.48
CA ASP A 117 8.69 4.25 -7.86
C ASP A 117 8.42 3.06 -6.93
N SER A 118 8.41 1.86 -7.53
CA SER A 118 8.19 0.57 -6.83
C SER A 118 9.50 -0.16 -6.50
N ALA A 119 10.62 0.31 -7.03
CA ALA A 119 11.92 -0.34 -6.87
C ALA A 119 12.44 -0.16 -5.44
N THR A 120 13.00 -1.23 -4.88
CA THR A 120 13.76 -1.17 -3.63
C THR A 120 15.13 -1.77 -3.89
N ASP A 121 16.15 -1.29 -3.19
CA ASP A 121 17.50 -1.87 -3.19
C ASP A 121 17.62 -3.07 -2.24
N LEU A 122 16.49 -3.54 -1.69
CA LEU A 122 16.41 -4.61 -0.73
C LEU A 122 16.04 -5.93 -1.44
N PRO A 123 16.90 -6.96 -1.36
CA PRO A 123 16.62 -8.26 -1.99
C PRO A 123 15.29 -8.86 -1.58
N GLY A 124 14.57 -9.47 -2.52
CA GLY A 124 13.27 -10.12 -2.27
C GLY A 124 12.15 -9.17 -1.82
N THR A 125 12.36 -7.85 -1.93
CA THR A 125 11.44 -6.83 -1.41
C THR A 125 11.01 -5.86 -2.51
N THR A 126 9.72 -5.57 -2.56
CA THR A 126 9.14 -4.63 -3.53
C THR A 126 8.15 -3.72 -2.82
N ARG A 127 8.13 -2.44 -3.20
CA ARG A 127 7.09 -1.52 -2.78
C ARG A 127 5.91 -1.67 -3.75
N ILE A 128 4.84 -2.28 -3.28
CA ILE A 128 3.70 -2.65 -4.13
C ILE A 128 2.64 -1.55 -4.25
N GLY A 129 2.75 -0.49 -3.44
CA GLY A 129 1.90 0.68 -3.54
C GLY A 129 1.83 1.47 -2.23
N VAL A 130 0.78 2.27 -2.12
CA VAL A 130 0.48 3.08 -0.93
C VAL A 130 -0.96 2.83 -0.49
N TYR A 131 -1.13 2.48 0.78
CA TYR A 131 -2.43 2.46 1.41
C TYR A 131 -2.75 3.84 1.99
N SER A 132 -3.99 4.30 1.84
CA SER A 132 -4.42 5.57 2.40
C SER A 132 -5.85 5.47 2.92
N LEU A 133 -6.02 5.73 4.22
CA LEU A 133 -7.32 5.79 4.89
C LEU A 133 -8.05 7.10 4.58
N TYR A 134 -7.31 8.21 4.68
CA TYR A 134 -7.78 9.58 4.43
C TYR A 134 -6.66 10.37 3.76
N ALA A 135 -7.03 11.46 3.09
CA ALA A 135 -6.05 12.40 2.54
C ALA A 135 -4.99 12.77 3.61
N GLY A 136 -3.72 12.74 3.22
CA GLY A 136 -2.59 13.01 4.11
C GLY A 136 -2.13 11.85 5.01
N TYR A 137 -2.87 10.72 5.10
CA TYR A 137 -2.39 9.49 5.72
C TYR A 137 -2.03 8.47 4.65
N ARG A 138 -0.74 8.35 4.36
CA ARG A 138 -0.21 7.48 3.31
C ARG A 138 0.79 6.55 3.95
N PHE A 139 0.55 5.26 3.81
CA PHE A 139 1.40 4.20 4.33
C PHE A 139 1.97 3.43 3.15
N PRO A 140 3.28 3.54 2.88
CA PRO A 140 3.93 2.66 1.91
C PRO A 140 3.66 1.19 2.27
N VAL A 141 3.36 0.39 1.27
CA VAL A 141 3.15 -1.05 1.43
C VAL A 141 4.29 -1.78 0.75
N TYR A 142 5.04 -2.54 1.54
CA TYR A 142 6.13 -3.38 1.07
C TYR A 142 5.71 -4.84 1.16
N LEU A 143 6.03 -5.64 0.16
CA LEU A 143 5.96 -7.10 0.25
C LEU A 143 7.37 -7.67 0.17
N THR A 144 7.78 -8.35 1.24
CA THR A 144 9.04 -9.10 1.32
C THR A 144 8.78 -10.60 1.28
N ILE A 145 9.56 -11.33 0.50
CA ILE A 145 9.54 -12.80 0.44
C ILE A 145 10.96 -13.25 0.76
N GLN A 146 11.14 -13.84 1.94
CA GLN A 146 12.43 -14.30 2.46
C GLN A 146 12.31 -15.76 2.87
N MET A 147 13.42 -16.48 2.81
CA MET A 147 13.47 -17.90 3.15
C MET A 147 14.03 -18.15 4.54
N GLU A 148 14.85 -17.22 5.04
CA GLU A 148 15.53 -17.35 6.30
C GLU A 148 15.16 -16.19 7.24
N PRO A 149 15.02 -16.45 8.56
CA PRO A 149 14.73 -15.41 9.54
C PRO A 149 15.77 -14.28 9.56
N ASP A 150 17.04 -14.57 9.31
CA ASP A 150 18.12 -13.57 9.33
C ASP A 150 18.00 -12.61 8.14
N ASP A 151 17.67 -13.11 6.96
CA ASP A 151 17.39 -12.30 5.78
C ASP A 151 16.18 -11.39 6.01
N PHE A 152 15.10 -11.93 6.59
CA PHE A 152 13.93 -11.13 6.98
C PHE A 152 14.29 -9.99 7.93
N ASN A 153 15.07 -10.26 8.98
CA ASN A 153 15.50 -9.22 9.92
C ASN A 153 16.38 -8.16 9.24
N ARG A 154 17.29 -8.57 8.35
CA ARG A 154 18.11 -7.64 7.56
C ARG A 154 17.25 -6.73 6.66
N ILE A 155 16.23 -7.27 6.01
CA ILE A 155 15.28 -6.47 5.22
C ILE A 155 14.50 -5.52 6.12
N LEU A 156 14.01 -5.99 7.27
CA LEU A 156 13.28 -5.16 8.21
C LEU A 156 14.15 -3.99 8.71
N ASP A 157 15.42 -4.23 9.04
CA ASP A 157 16.39 -3.19 9.39
C ASP A 157 16.51 -2.17 8.26
N GLY A 158 16.71 -2.67 7.04
CA GLY A 158 16.82 -1.84 5.86
C GLY A 158 15.60 -0.94 5.64
N LEU A 159 14.39 -1.47 5.82
CA LEU A 159 13.15 -0.72 5.70
C LEU A 159 12.99 0.31 6.82
N LEU A 160 13.25 -0.07 8.08
CA LEU A 160 13.15 0.82 9.23
C LEU A 160 14.14 1.99 9.17
N SER A 161 15.31 1.79 8.55
CA SER A 161 16.31 2.84 8.34
C SER A 161 15.97 3.78 7.17
N ARG A 162 15.23 3.30 6.16
CA ARG A 162 14.87 4.09 4.96
C ARG A 162 13.56 4.87 5.10
N ASN A 163 12.70 4.48 6.05
CA ASN A 163 11.39 5.06 6.23
C ASN A 163 11.30 5.81 7.57
N ASP A 164 11.23 7.14 7.49
CA ASP A 164 10.97 7.98 8.68
C ASP A 164 9.52 7.86 9.16
N ASN A 165 8.61 7.54 8.23
CA ASN A 165 7.18 7.42 8.48
C ASN A 165 6.74 5.96 8.62
N PRO A 166 5.60 5.70 9.30
CA PRO A 166 5.03 4.37 9.39
C PRO A 166 4.74 3.74 8.01
N PHE A 167 4.93 2.43 7.91
CA PHE A 167 4.64 1.64 6.71
C PHE A 167 3.95 0.31 7.05
N ILE A 168 3.51 -0.38 6.01
CA ILE A 168 2.91 -1.72 6.10
C ILE A 168 3.88 -2.72 5.50
N LEU A 169 4.22 -3.76 6.25
CA LEU A 169 5.04 -4.87 5.77
C LEU A 169 4.16 -6.11 5.57
N LEU A 170 4.08 -6.58 4.34
CA LEU A 170 3.48 -7.85 3.97
C LEU A 170 4.58 -8.92 3.84
N ALA A 171 4.26 -10.15 4.23
CA ALA A 171 5.05 -11.33 3.90
C ALA A 171 4.11 -12.53 3.69
N PRO A 172 4.53 -13.57 2.93
CA PRO A 172 3.66 -14.71 2.65
C PRO A 172 3.12 -15.35 3.93
N THR A 173 3.96 -15.60 4.93
CA THR A 173 3.53 -16.19 6.20
C THR A 173 4.07 -15.43 7.41
N ARG A 174 3.78 -15.90 8.62
CA ARG A 174 4.35 -15.38 9.88
C ARG A 174 5.73 -15.97 10.22
N ASN A 175 6.19 -16.99 9.49
CA ASN A 175 7.29 -17.87 9.93
C ASN A 175 8.60 -17.13 10.24
N HIS A 176 8.91 -16.06 9.52
CA HIS A 176 10.16 -15.30 9.66
C HIS A 176 10.04 -14.05 10.55
N CYS A 177 8.81 -13.64 10.89
CA CYS A 177 8.57 -12.46 11.71
C CYS A 177 8.55 -12.83 13.20
N THR A 178 9.66 -12.55 13.89
CA THR A 178 9.79 -12.79 15.33
C THR A 178 9.02 -11.73 16.14
N SER A 179 8.71 -12.03 17.40
CA SER A 179 8.09 -11.04 18.30
C SER A 179 8.96 -9.79 18.52
N MET A 180 10.28 -9.91 18.34
CA MET A 180 11.18 -8.75 18.38
C MET A 180 11.02 -7.87 17.13
N ALA A 181 10.92 -8.49 15.95
CA ALA A 181 10.64 -7.80 14.69
C ALA A 181 9.32 -7.02 14.75
N GLU A 182 8.25 -7.65 15.27
CA GLU A 182 6.94 -6.98 15.45
C GLU A 182 7.01 -5.79 16.40
N LYS A 183 7.71 -5.93 17.53
CA LYS A 183 7.91 -4.82 18.48
C LYS A 183 8.60 -3.62 17.83
N ARG A 184 9.57 -3.87 16.94
CA ARG A 184 10.30 -2.80 16.23
C ARG A 184 9.44 -2.10 15.20
N LEU A 185 8.59 -2.85 14.47
CA LEU A 185 7.58 -2.26 13.58
C LEU A 185 6.60 -1.40 14.38
N ALA A 186 6.04 -1.94 15.46
CA ALA A 186 5.08 -1.25 16.31
C ALA A 186 5.66 0.04 16.94
N ALA A 187 6.94 0.02 17.33
CA ALA A 187 7.63 1.21 17.86
C ALA A 187 7.70 2.37 16.85
N LYS A 188 7.65 2.09 15.55
CA LYS A 188 7.56 3.07 14.46
C LYS A 188 6.12 3.30 13.97
N GLY A 189 5.12 2.76 14.66
CA GLY A 189 3.72 2.78 14.22
C GLY A 189 3.47 1.98 12.93
N SER A 190 4.44 1.16 12.50
CA SER A 190 4.32 0.30 11.33
C SER A 190 3.66 -1.02 11.72
N ILE A 191 3.04 -1.69 10.76
CA ILE A 191 2.35 -2.96 11.00
C ILE A 191 2.88 -4.08 10.12
N TYR A 192 2.73 -5.30 10.62
CA TYR A 192 3.03 -6.53 9.90
C TYR A 192 1.73 -7.26 9.54
N ILE A 193 1.62 -7.72 8.30
CA ILE A 193 0.47 -8.48 7.82
C ILE A 193 0.97 -9.77 7.13
N PRO A 194 0.83 -10.94 7.78
CA PRO A 194 1.05 -12.21 7.11
C PRO A 194 -0.09 -12.51 6.15
N LEU A 195 0.23 -12.71 4.87
CA LEU A 195 -0.75 -12.95 3.80
C LEU A 195 -1.53 -14.24 4.06
N SER A 196 -0.88 -15.28 4.58
CA SER A 196 -1.54 -16.56 4.92
C SER A 196 -2.69 -16.45 5.92
N GLU A 197 -2.74 -15.39 6.72
CA GLU A 197 -3.78 -15.17 7.73
C GLU A 197 -4.85 -14.17 7.26
N ASN A 198 -4.61 -13.44 6.16
CA ASN A 198 -5.45 -12.30 5.75
C ASN A 198 -5.89 -12.35 4.29
N VAL A 199 -5.26 -13.18 3.45
CA VAL A 199 -5.54 -13.31 2.02
C VAL A 199 -5.66 -14.79 1.64
N SER A 200 -6.78 -15.16 1.04
CA SER A 200 -6.98 -16.51 0.51
C SER A 200 -6.09 -16.79 -0.70
N ARG A 201 -5.95 -18.07 -1.08
CA ARG A 201 -5.25 -18.46 -2.31
C ARG A 201 -5.90 -17.90 -3.59
N GLN A 202 -7.19 -17.54 -3.54
CA GLN A 202 -7.91 -16.87 -4.62
C GLN A 202 -7.79 -15.34 -4.56
N PHE A 203 -6.86 -14.80 -3.77
CA PHE A 203 -6.64 -13.36 -3.66
C PHE A 203 -7.89 -12.62 -3.20
N GLN A 204 -8.51 -13.12 -2.12
CA GLN A 204 -9.62 -12.46 -1.44
C GLN A 204 -9.25 -12.19 0.01
N LEU A 205 -9.62 -11.02 0.52
CA LEU A 205 -9.42 -10.70 1.93
C LEU A 205 -10.28 -11.63 2.80
N LEU A 206 -9.67 -12.19 3.84
CA LEU A 206 -10.34 -13.07 4.81
C LEU A 206 -11.11 -12.28 5.88
N ARG A 207 -10.86 -10.98 5.99
CA ARG A 207 -11.40 -10.05 6.98
C ARG A 207 -11.41 -8.64 6.39
N SER A 208 -12.14 -7.72 7.01
CA SER A 208 -12.30 -6.37 6.47
C SER A 208 -10.96 -5.61 6.48
N MET A 209 -10.84 -4.61 5.59
CA MET A 209 -9.68 -3.70 5.56
C MET A 209 -9.51 -2.98 6.91
N ASP A 210 -10.61 -2.55 7.53
CA ASP A 210 -10.60 -1.87 8.83
C ASP A 210 -10.03 -2.77 9.94
N ASP A 211 -10.34 -4.06 9.91
CA ASP A 211 -9.80 -5.02 10.87
C ASP A 211 -8.31 -5.28 10.62
N ILE A 212 -7.92 -5.48 9.35
CA ILE A 212 -6.51 -5.76 8.97
C ILE A 212 -5.60 -4.59 9.36
N PHE A 213 -6.08 -3.37 9.12
CA PHE A 213 -5.35 -2.13 9.33
C PHE A 213 -5.64 -1.45 10.68
N ALA A 214 -6.32 -2.13 11.61
CA ALA A 214 -6.77 -1.55 12.88
C ALA A 214 -5.64 -0.89 13.69
N ASN A 215 -4.43 -1.45 13.63
CA ASN A 215 -3.26 -0.97 14.38
C ASN A 215 -2.48 0.14 13.67
N LEU A 216 -2.90 0.58 12.49
CA LEU A 216 -2.27 1.74 11.87
C LEU A 216 -2.54 3.01 12.69
N PRO A 217 -1.57 3.94 12.74
CA PRO A 217 -1.77 5.24 13.33
C PRO A 217 -2.96 5.94 12.69
N ARG A 218 -3.96 6.22 13.52
CA ARG A 218 -5.10 7.05 13.13
C ARG A 218 -4.83 8.50 13.49
N PRO A 219 -5.40 9.47 12.75
CA PRO A 219 -5.44 10.85 13.21
C PRO A 219 -5.96 10.92 14.64
N LYS A 220 -5.16 11.54 15.52
CA LYS A 220 -5.65 11.97 16.82
C LYS A 220 -6.64 13.11 16.58
N GLU A 221 -7.89 12.91 16.98
CA GLU A 221 -8.79 14.04 17.24
C GLU A 221 -8.16 14.84 18.37
N ASN A 222 -7.96 16.14 18.16
CA ASN A 222 -7.49 17.04 19.21
C ASN A 222 -8.74 17.72 19.77
N ASP A 223 -8.87 17.87 21.09
CA ASP A 223 -10.14 18.14 21.82
C ASP A 223 -11.00 19.34 21.35
N ALA A 224 -10.50 20.18 20.43
CA ALA A 224 -11.28 21.25 19.79
C ALA A 224 -11.30 21.22 18.24
N ARG A 225 -10.36 20.51 17.59
CA ARG A 225 -10.18 20.55 16.14
C ARG A 225 -10.33 19.15 15.55
N LEU A 226 -11.34 19.00 14.70
CA LEU A 226 -11.53 17.82 13.87
C LEU A 226 -10.77 17.99 12.55
N PHE A 227 -10.58 16.87 11.86
CA PHE A 227 -10.21 16.87 10.45
C PHE A 227 -11.41 16.35 9.67
N PHE A 228 -11.54 16.73 8.41
CA PHE A 228 -12.51 16.11 7.53
C PHE A 228 -11.97 14.75 7.07
N PRO A 229 -12.76 13.65 7.12
CA PRO A 229 -12.37 12.34 6.60
C PRO A 229 -12.35 12.33 5.07
N THR A 230 -11.47 13.15 4.50
CA THR A 230 -11.35 13.38 3.07
C THR A 230 -10.92 12.10 2.36
N PRO A 231 -11.65 11.67 1.32
CA PRO A 231 -11.21 10.55 0.47
C PRO A 231 -9.77 10.76 -0.03
N PRO A 232 -8.91 9.72 -0.04
CA PRO A 232 -7.48 9.84 -0.40
C PRO A 232 -7.18 10.48 -1.75
N ASP A 233 -8.07 10.29 -2.71
CA ASP A 233 -7.97 10.72 -4.10
C ASP A 233 -8.75 12.04 -4.37
N ALA A 234 -9.17 12.73 -3.32
CA ALA A 234 -9.89 13.99 -3.44
C ALA A 234 -8.95 15.14 -3.82
N ILE A 235 -9.40 15.97 -4.76
CA ILE A 235 -8.81 17.26 -5.11
C ILE A 235 -9.73 18.40 -4.65
N TRP A 236 -9.23 19.64 -4.65
CA TRP A 236 -9.98 20.80 -4.16
C TRP A 236 -11.32 20.98 -4.88
N GLU A 237 -11.37 20.64 -6.17
CA GLU A 237 -12.55 20.70 -7.03
C GLU A 237 -13.66 19.72 -6.59
N ASN A 238 -13.34 18.71 -5.77
CA ASN A 238 -14.34 17.81 -5.21
C ASN A 238 -14.99 18.33 -3.92
N VAL A 239 -14.46 19.42 -3.35
CA VAL A 239 -14.94 19.98 -2.10
C VAL A 239 -16.10 20.94 -2.37
N SER A 240 -17.18 20.78 -1.62
CA SER A 240 -18.31 21.68 -1.57
C SER A 240 -18.55 22.12 -0.13
N ILE A 241 -18.65 23.42 0.11
CA ILE A 241 -18.93 24.04 1.40
C ILE A 241 -20.18 24.90 1.27
N ARG A 242 -21.17 24.71 2.14
CA ARG A 242 -22.37 25.56 2.19
C ARG A 242 -22.53 26.09 3.60
N PHE A 243 -22.62 27.40 3.77
CA PHE A 243 -22.96 27.98 5.07
C PHE A 243 -24.42 27.63 5.42
N LYS A 244 -24.66 27.23 6.66
CA LYS A 244 -26.01 27.00 7.20
C LYS A 244 -26.45 28.13 8.11
N ASP A 245 -25.49 28.65 8.85
CA ASP A 245 -25.59 29.81 9.72
C ASP A 245 -24.16 30.42 9.84
N GLY A 246 -24.04 31.59 10.48
CA GLY A 246 -22.75 32.27 10.66
C GLY A 246 -21.68 31.51 11.45
N HIS A 247 -22.00 30.32 11.98
CA HIS A 247 -21.12 29.48 12.79
C HIS A 247 -20.93 28.06 12.24
N THR A 248 -21.79 27.58 11.34
CA THR A 248 -21.76 26.20 10.84
C THR A 248 -21.86 26.09 9.33
N VAL A 249 -21.16 25.09 8.78
CA VAL A 249 -21.13 24.76 7.36
C VAL A 249 -21.49 23.30 7.12
N SER A 250 -22.25 23.03 6.07
CA SER A 250 -22.41 21.72 5.47
C SER A 250 -21.27 21.48 4.48
N ILE A 251 -20.51 20.41 4.66
CA ILE A 251 -19.37 20.07 3.81
C ILE A 251 -19.65 18.73 3.12
N LYS A 252 -19.34 18.66 1.83
CA LYS A 252 -19.37 17.42 1.04
C LYS A 252 -18.08 17.30 0.23
N VAL A 253 -17.45 16.13 0.29
CA VAL A 253 -16.30 15.75 -0.54
C VAL A 253 -16.56 14.36 -1.11
N LYS A 254 -16.83 14.29 -2.41
CA LYS A 254 -17.30 13.05 -3.09
C LYS A 254 -18.48 12.40 -2.35
N SER A 255 -18.30 11.18 -1.83
CA SER A 255 -19.31 10.40 -1.11
C SER A 255 -19.42 10.74 0.39
N VAL A 256 -18.48 11.52 0.92
CA VAL A 256 -18.41 11.83 2.36
C VAL A 256 -18.97 13.22 2.61
N GLY A 257 -19.76 13.39 3.66
CA GLY A 257 -20.31 14.68 4.05
C GLY A 257 -20.59 14.79 5.53
N GLY A 258 -20.74 16.02 6.02
CA GLY A 258 -20.99 16.31 7.42
C GLY A 258 -21.21 17.80 7.68
N VAL A 259 -21.63 18.13 8.89
CA VAL A 259 -21.81 19.51 9.35
C VAL A 259 -20.72 19.82 10.34
N PHE A 260 -20.04 20.96 10.14
CA PHE A 260 -18.90 21.38 10.95
C PHE A 260 -19.05 22.83 11.36
N ASN A 261 -18.60 23.16 12.57
CA ASN A 261 -18.51 24.53 13.03
C ASN A 261 -17.08 25.08 12.91
N TYR A 262 -16.96 26.40 13.06
CA TYR A 262 -15.67 27.09 12.98
C TYR A 262 -14.64 26.58 14.00
N THR A 263 -15.05 26.12 15.18
CA THR A 263 -14.16 25.52 16.19
C THR A 263 -13.57 24.21 15.68
N GLN A 264 -14.42 23.31 15.18
CA GLN A 264 -14.03 22.02 14.62
C GLN A 264 -13.09 22.18 13.41
N MET A 265 -13.25 23.24 12.62
CA MET A 265 -12.36 23.57 11.50
C MET A 265 -11.06 24.29 11.91
N GLY A 266 -10.82 24.47 13.22
CA GLY A 266 -9.61 25.11 13.74
C GLY A 266 -9.60 26.63 13.61
N MET A 267 -10.77 27.24 13.41
CA MET A 267 -10.97 28.66 13.16
C MET A 267 -11.66 29.38 14.33
N ALA A 268 -11.53 28.87 15.55
CA ALA A 268 -11.92 29.55 16.79
C ALA A 268 -10.73 30.28 17.44
N ASN A 269 -10.97 31.48 17.95
CA ASN A 269 -9.95 32.25 18.66
C ASN A 269 -9.72 31.67 20.06
N LYS A 270 -8.47 31.31 20.37
CA LYS A 270 -8.07 30.71 21.66
C LYS A 270 -8.41 31.55 22.89
N LYS A 271 -8.55 32.88 22.75
CA LYS A 271 -8.79 33.79 23.88
C LYS A 271 -10.26 33.88 24.30
N ASN A 272 -11.18 33.82 23.33
CA ASN A 272 -12.60 34.13 23.57
C ASN A 272 -13.56 33.14 22.90
N GLY A 273 -13.07 32.12 22.21
CA GLY A 273 -13.89 31.12 21.53
C GLY A 273 -14.63 31.62 20.29
N ASN A 274 -14.51 32.89 19.90
CA ASN A 274 -15.24 33.46 18.76
C ASN A 274 -14.64 33.07 17.41
N PRO A 275 -15.41 33.15 16.30
CA PRO A 275 -14.88 32.94 14.96
C PRO A 275 -13.70 33.87 14.65
N THR A 276 -12.65 33.29 14.07
CA THR A 276 -11.48 34.03 13.60
C THR A 276 -11.80 34.88 12.36
N LEU A 277 -10.91 35.81 12.04
CA LEU A 277 -11.01 36.58 10.79
C LEU A 277 -10.94 35.67 9.54
N GLN A 278 -10.35 34.48 9.66
CA GLN A 278 -10.30 33.47 8.59
C GLN A 278 -11.67 32.86 8.33
N TRP A 279 -12.44 32.57 9.39
CA TRP A 279 -13.82 32.12 9.25
C TRP A 279 -14.68 33.17 8.54
N LYS A 280 -14.58 34.42 9.00
CA LYS A 280 -15.27 35.55 8.36
C LYS A 280 -14.86 35.72 6.90
N LEU A 281 -13.58 35.56 6.57
CA LEU A 281 -13.13 35.59 5.18
C LEU A 281 -13.71 34.45 4.34
N LEU A 282 -13.87 33.26 4.92
CA LEU A 282 -14.52 32.12 4.25
C LEU A 282 -16.00 32.39 3.97
N GLU A 283 -16.70 33.06 4.89
CA GLU A 283 -18.08 33.52 4.72
C GLU A 283 -18.20 34.57 3.61
N VAL A 284 -17.26 35.52 3.52
CA VAL A 284 -17.21 36.48 2.40
C VAL A 284 -17.01 35.75 1.06
N PHE A 285 -16.12 34.74 1.00
CA PHE A 285 -16.04 33.88 -0.18
C PHE A 285 -17.36 33.18 -0.51
N ALA A 286 -18.16 32.80 0.49
CA ALA A 286 -19.45 32.18 0.27
C ALA A 286 -20.46 33.14 -0.36
N ASN A 287 -20.55 34.36 0.18
CA ASN A 287 -21.44 35.43 -0.33
C ASN A 287 -21.09 35.80 -1.77
N GLU A 288 -19.80 35.84 -2.10
CA GLU A 288 -19.30 36.11 -3.45
C GLU A 288 -19.16 34.86 -4.32
N ARG A 289 -19.80 33.74 -3.93
CA ARG A 289 -19.86 32.48 -4.68
C ARG A 289 -18.48 31.94 -5.13
N GLY A 290 -17.48 32.13 -4.28
CA GLY A 290 -16.13 31.61 -4.42
C GLY A 290 -15.14 32.51 -5.16
N ILE A 291 -15.50 33.75 -5.49
CA ILE A 291 -14.62 34.70 -6.18
C ILE A 291 -14.54 35.98 -5.36
N LEU A 292 -13.34 36.42 -4.98
CA LEU A 292 -13.12 37.75 -4.41
C LEU A 292 -12.32 38.59 -5.39
N ASP A 293 -12.97 39.59 -5.98
CA ASP A 293 -12.31 40.59 -6.83
C ASP A 293 -11.77 41.77 -5.99
N TRP A 294 -10.72 42.43 -6.46
CA TRP A 294 -10.10 43.56 -5.78
C TRP A 294 -10.88 44.88 -5.95
N SER A 295 -12.10 44.85 -6.51
CA SER A 295 -12.92 46.06 -6.72
C SER A 295 -13.66 46.51 -5.47
N SER A 296 -13.66 45.71 -4.40
CA SER A 296 -14.09 46.13 -3.07
C SER A 296 -12.92 46.71 -2.26
N ASP A 297 -13.20 47.60 -1.30
CA ASP A 297 -12.25 48.27 -0.37
C ASP A 297 -11.36 47.32 0.48
N GLU A 298 -11.38 46.03 0.17
CA GLU A 298 -10.79 44.91 0.91
C GLU A 298 -9.50 44.38 0.27
N ALA A 299 -9.01 44.99 -0.82
CA ALA A 299 -7.71 44.69 -1.43
C ALA A 299 -6.51 45.26 -0.64
N ASN A 300 -6.45 44.94 0.66
CA ASN A 300 -5.38 45.37 1.56
C ASN A 300 -4.31 44.26 1.67
N PRO A 301 -3.00 44.57 1.71
CA PRO A 301 -1.94 43.61 2.08
C PRO A 301 -2.25 42.78 3.35
N ARG A 302 -3.11 43.30 4.24
CA ARG A 302 -3.66 42.58 5.40
C ARG A 302 -4.50 41.34 5.03
N ASN A 303 -5.18 41.33 3.89
CA ASN A 303 -6.02 40.22 3.45
C ASN A 303 -5.23 39.10 2.79
N GLN A 304 -4.06 39.37 2.21
CA GLN A 304 -3.18 38.32 1.72
C GLN A 304 -2.75 37.37 2.84
N LYS A 305 -2.26 37.93 3.96
CA LYS A 305 -1.87 37.13 5.13
C LYS A 305 -3.06 36.36 5.73
N ARG A 306 -4.26 36.95 5.70
CA ARG A 306 -5.49 36.27 6.15
C ARG A 306 -5.86 35.11 5.22
N ARG A 307 -5.77 35.29 3.90
CA ARG A 307 -6.00 34.26 2.89
C ARG A 307 -4.98 33.13 3.01
N GLU A 308 -3.71 33.44 3.20
CA GLU A 308 -2.65 32.44 3.43
C GLU A 308 -2.93 31.59 4.68
N LEU A 309 -3.38 32.22 5.77
CA LEU A 309 -3.75 31.50 6.99
C LEU A 309 -5.04 30.69 6.80
N LEU A 310 -6.04 31.22 6.08
CA LEU A 310 -7.24 30.46 5.70
C LEU A 310 -6.86 29.24 4.85
N ALA A 311 -5.98 29.42 3.85
CA ALA A 311 -5.48 28.34 3.02
C ALA A 311 -4.70 27.29 3.83
N ALA A 312 -3.95 27.70 4.86
CA ALA A 312 -3.32 26.79 5.80
C ALA A 312 -4.37 26.01 6.63
N ASN A 313 -5.37 26.70 7.18
CA ASN A 313 -6.45 26.06 7.95
C ASN A 313 -7.23 25.04 7.12
N LEU A 314 -7.61 25.40 5.89
CA LEU A 314 -8.31 24.50 4.97
C LEU A 314 -7.43 23.31 4.57
N ARG A 315 -6.15 23.53 4.23
CA ARG A 315 -5.21 22.43 3.92
C ARG A 315 -5.06 21.48 5.09
N GLU A 316 -5.03 21.98 6.31
CA GLU A 316 -4.88 21.13 7.49
C GLU A 316 -6.19 20.40 7.86
N PHE A 317 -7.34 21.04 7.64
CA PHE A 317 -8.65 20.42 7.86
C PHE A 317 -8.98 19.34 6.82
N PHE A 318 -8.79 19.63 5.53
CA PHE A 318 -9.08 18.71 4.42
C PHE A 318 -7.91 17.79 4.04
N ARG A 319 -6.68 18.15 4.38
CA ARG A 319 -5.44 17.40 4.05
C ARG A 319 -5.20 17.19 2.56
N ILE A 320 -5.78 18.05 1.72
CA ILE A 320 -5.56 18.08 0.28
C ILE A 320 -4.30 18.92 -0.02
N LYS A 321 -3.44 18.40 -0.90
CA LYS A 321 -2.20 19.11 -1.34
C LYS A 321 -2.54 20.28 -2.27
N GLY A 322 -1.66 21.28 -2.31
CA GLY A 322 -1.80 22.48 -3.16
C GLY A 322 -2.62 23.59 -2.51
N ASP A 323 -2.54 24.80 -3.10
CA ASP A 323 -3.29 25.97 -2.62
C ASP A 323 -4.78 25.83 -2.96
N PRO A 324 -5.70 25.92 -1.98
CA PRO A 324 -7.15 25.90 -2.22
C PRO A 324 -7.65 27.09 -3.03
N PHE A 325 -6.83 28.12 -3.22
CA PHE A 325 -7.15 29.30 -4.02
C PHE A 325 -6.25 29.39 -5.26
N LYS A 326 -6.71 30.11 -6.27
CA LYS A 326 -5.94 30.52 -7.44
C LYS A 326 -6.22 31.98 -7.76
N MET A 327 -5.35 32.61 -8.53
CA MET A 327 -5.64 33.95 -9.06
C MET A 327 -6.79 33.89 -10.07
N THR A 328 -7.63 34.91 -10.10
CA THR A 328 -8.60 35.10 -11.18
C THR A 328 -7.88 35.33 -12.52
N LYS A 329 -8.58 35.12 -13.64
CA LYS A 329 -7.99 35.20 -14.99
C LYS A 329 -7.42 36.59 -15.32
N ASP A 330 -8.04 37.63 -14.80
CA ASP A 330 -7.61 39.03 -14.94
C ASP A 330 -6.49 39.42 -13.97
N GLY A 331 -6.07 38.50 -13.09
CA GLY A 331 -5.10 38.77 -12.04
C GLY A 331 -5.63 39.67 -10.92
N LYS A 332 -6.93 40.00 -10.94
CA LYS A 332 -7.54 40.98 -10.06
C LYS A 332 -8.37 40.37 -8.92
N GLY A 333 -8.00 39.19 -8.45
CA GLY A 333 -8.68 38.58 -7.32
C GLY A 333 -8.22 37.17 -7.01
N TRP A 334 -8.91 36.55 -6.05
CA TRP A 334 -8.76 35.15 -5.70
C TRP A 334 -10.03 34.37 -6.03
N GLN A 335 -9.85 33.20 -6.63
CA GLN A 335 -10.91 32.23 -6.87
C GLN A 335 -10.64 30.97 -6.06
N ALA A 336 -11.64 30.52 -5.30
CA ALA A 336 -11.64 29.21 -4.67
C ALA A 336 -11.59 28.10 -5.74
N ARG A 337 -10.78 27.06 -5.50
CA ARG A 337 -10.76 25.85 -6.32
C ARG A 337 -11.87 24.86 -5.96
N PHE A 338 -12.59 25.14 -4.88
CA PHE A 338 -13.71 24.39 -4.36
C PHE A 338 -15.02 25.15 -4.56
N LEU A 339 -16.15 24.46 -4.46
CA LEU A 339 -17.46 25.09 -4.50
C LEU A 339 -17.82 25.64 -3.13
N ILE A 340 -18.26 26.89 -3.07
CA ILE A 340 -18.75 27.52 -1.83
C ILE A 340 -19.99 28.36 -2.10
N SER A 341 -20.98 28.26 -1.20
CA SER A 341 -22.26 28.98 -1.31
C SER A 341 -22.71 29.53 0.05
N PRO A 342 -23.46 30.65 0.07
CA PRO A 342 -23.94 31.25 1.29
C PRO A 342 -25.09 30.43 1.92
N GLU A 343 -25.63 30.96 3.02
CA GLU A 343 -26.91 30.51 3.59
C GLU A 343 -28.04 30.66 2.57
N GLU A 344 -29.06 29.80 2.67
CA GLU A 344 -30.27 29.88 1.83
C GLU A 344 -31.18 31.03 2.22
#